data_AF-A0A3A0FPH3-F1
#
_entry.id   AF-A0A3A0FPH3-F1
#
_cell.length_a   1.000
_cell.length_b   1.000
_cell.length_c   1.000
_cell.angle_alpha   90.00
_cell.angle_beta   90.00
_cell.angle_gamma   90.00
#
_symmetry.space_group_name_H-M   'P 1'
#
loop_
_entity.id
_entity.type
_entity.pdbx_description
1 polymer ?
#
loop_
_entity_poly.entity_id
_entity_poly.type
_entity_poly.pdbx_seq_one_letter_code
_entity_poly.pdbx_strand_id
1 'polypeptide(L)'
;MLKALFLLIAGSVVLACFLTPPVFEAIIYLFDKSPWPYSRVFDRVVMVCACVILWIERRAFKLKELAPYFTGLSKWTGARHLALGLLLSLGCVAMLLPLVVRDGELYWIDRPDGFYTKRVPEVIIGAVLLSVIEEMLFRAIIFVQTARKVGVWLGAVFSSVFYAVVHFLSPVKTWQYTGFSVGVGFDYLAKVLERLIMPGTLPGVFGLFMIGMVLCFDRNGAVFRFSKERLYISLHRTS
;
A
#
# COMPACT_ATOMS: atom_id res chain seq x y z
N MET A 1 -10.22 16.30 -7.46
CA MET A 1 -9.68 14.93 -7.64
C MET A 1 -8.16 14.86 -7.71
N LEU A 2 -7.46 15.41 -8.72
CA LEU A 2 -5.97 15.37 -8.72
C LEU A 2 -5.40 16.09 -7.50
N LYS A 3 -5.99 17.25 -7.15
CA LYS A 3 -5.75 17.95 -5.88
C LYS A 3 -5.98 17.04 -4.66
N ALA A 4 -7.09 16.32 -4.61
CA ALA A 4 -7.43 15.43 -3.49
C ALA A 4 -6.44 14.24 -3.39
N LEU A 5 -6.00 13.69 -4.51
CA LEU A 5 -4.99 12.64 -4.53
C LEU A 5 -3.62 13.15 -4.09
N PHE A 6 -3.23 14.34 -4.57
CA PHE A 6 -2.00 15.01 -4.13
C PHE A 6 -2.04 15.32 -2.64
N LEU A 7 -3.17 15.84 -2.12
CA LEU A 7 -3.37 16.05 -0.70
C LEU A 7 -3.29 14.75 0.09
N LEU A 8 -3.93 13.68 -0.37
CA LEU A 8 -3.88 12.38 0.30
C LEU A 8 -2.44 11.85 0.41
N ILE A 9 -1.67 11.93 -0.67
CA ILE A 9 -0.31 11.38 -0.71
C ILE A 9 0.69 12.35 -0.07
N ALA A 10 0.91 13.51 -0.69
CA ALA A 10 1.93 14.45 -0.24
C ALA A 10 1.52 15.13 1.07
N GLY A 11 0.23 15.49 1.21
CA GLY A 11 -0.27 16.11 2.42
C GLY A 11 -0.18 15.19 3.64
N SER A 12 -0.47 13.89 3.53
CA SER A 12 -0.33 12.98 4.67
C SER A 12 1.12 12.84 5.15
N VAL A 13 2.07 12.77 4.23
CA VAL A 13 3.51 12.68 4.55
C VAL A 13 4.03 13.99 5.14
N VAL A 14 3.68 15.14 4.55
CA VAL A 14 4.11 16.46 5.06
C VAL A 14 3.51 16.72 6.44
N LEU A 15 2.22 16.44 6.65
CA LEU A 15 1.61 16.55 7.97
C LEU A 15 2.29 15.61 8.98
N ALA A 16 2.64 14.39 8.59
CA ALA A 16 3.36 13.48 9.47
C ALA A 16 4.75 14.00 9.83
N CYS A 17 5.44 14.72 8.94
CA CYS A 17 6.72 15.35 9.27
C CYS A 17 6.58 16.37 10.40
N PHE A 18 5.49 17.15 10.41
CA PHE A 18 5.23 18.11 11.48
C PHE A 18 4.69 17.46 12.77
N LEU A 19 3.85 16.44 12.64
CA LEU A 19 3.14 15.83 13.77
C LEU A 19 3.95 14.75 14.49
N THR A 20 4.86 14.07 13.81
CA THR A 20 5.62 12.96 14.45
C THR A 20 6.53 13.44 15.58
N PRO A 21 7.33 14.51 15.46
CA PRO A 21 8.18 14.98 16.56
C PRO A 21 7.43 15.27 17.86
N PRO A 22 6.33 16.06 17.90
CA PRO A 22 5.60 16.30 19.15
C PRO A 22 4.88 15.04 19.66
N VAL A 23 4.38 14.16 18.77
CA VAL A 23 3.78 12.89 19.17
C VAL A 23 4.83 11.97 19.82
N PHE A 24 6.05 11.93 19.27
CA PHE A 24 7.12 11.10 19.80
C PHE A 24 7.62 11.59 21.16
N GLU A 25 7.76 12.91 21.34
CA GLU A 25 8.07 13.51 22.64
C GLU A 25 6.98 13.23 23.68
N ALA A 26 5.70 13.32 23.30
CA ALA A 26 4.61 12.97 24.19
C ALA A 26 4.67 11.49 24.62
N ILE A 27 5.08 10.58 23.72
CA ILE A 27 5.29 9.17 24.05
C ILE A 27 6.46 9.01 25.02
N ILE A 28 7.59 9.69 24.79
CA ILE A 28 8.74 9.64 25.72
C ILE A 28 8.32 10.14 27.10
N TYR A 29 7.61 11.27 27.16
CA TYR A 29 7.11 11.84 28.41
C TYR A 29 6.17 10.90 29.17
N LEU A 30 5.31 10.15 28.47
CA LEU A 30 4.34 9.23 29.10
C LEU A 30 4.94 7.90 29.54
N PHE A 31 6.06 7.46 28.95
CA PHE A 31 6.63 6.12 29.17
C PHE A 31 8.08 6.15 29.69
N ASP A 32 8.61 7.34 30.03
CA ASP A 32 10.01 7.67 30.36
C ASP A 32 11.05 7.36 29.24
N LYS A 33 10.73 6.41 28.36
CA LYS A 33 11.45 6.03 27.16
C LYS A 33 10.44 5.57 26.11
N SER A 34 10.72 5.80 24.84
CA SER A 34 9.82 5.30 23.80
C SER A 34 9.90 3.76 23.71
N PRO A 35 8.77 3.04 23.84
CA PRO A 35 8.73 1.60 23.63
C PRO A 35 8.84 1.22 22.14
N TRP A 36 8.74 2.21 21.23
CA TRP A 36 8.80 2.01 19.79
C TRP A 36 9.84 2.92 19.12
N PRO A 37 10.50 2.46 18.04
CA PRO A 37 11.40 3.32 17.30
C PRO A 37 10.64 4.46 16.61
N TYR A 38 11.29 5.61 16.42
CA TYR A 38 10.72 6.78 15.74
C TYR A 38 10.08 6.44 14.40
N SER A 39 10.75 5.58 13.63
CA SER A 39 10.28 5.06 12.35
C SER A 39 8.88 4.45 12.41
N ARG A 40 8.61 3.64 13.44
CA ARG A 40 7.28 3.02 13.63
C ARG A 40 6.22 4.07 13.97
N VAL A 41 6.56 5.07 14.77
CA VAL A 41 5.61 6.14 15.12
C VAL A 41 5.29 6.98 13.89
N PHE A 42 6.31 7.34 13.10
CA PHE A 42 6.14 8.07 11.84
C PHE A 42 5.18 7.34 10.89
N ASP A 43 5.36 6.03 10.67
CA ASP A 43 4.48 5.24 9.80
C ASP A 43 3.01 5.30 10.25
N ARG A 44 2.76 5.21 11.57
CA ARG A 44 1.40 5.29 12.11
C ARG A 44 0.81 6.68 11.96
N VAL A 45 1.61 7.73 12.17
CA VAL A 45 1.17 9.11 11.98
C VAL A 45 0.83 9.38 10.52
N VAL A 46 1.62 8.89 9.56
CA VAL A 46 1.30 8.96 8.11
C VAL A 46 -0.03 8.27 7.83
N MET A 47 -0.23 7.04 8.31
CA MET A 47 -1.50 6.31 8.13
C MET A 47 -2.69 7.08 8.71
N VAL A 48 -2.57 7.63 9.92
CA VAL A 48 -3.63 8.42 10.55
C VAL A 48 -3.93 9.68 9.74
N CYS A 49 -2.91 10.41 9.30
CA CYS A 49 -3.06 11.59 8.44
C CYS A 49 -3.75 11.23 7.12
N ALA A 50 -3.36 10.12 6.49
CA ALA A 50 -3.98 9.64 5.26
C ALA A 50 -5.46 9.29 5.48
N CYS A 51 -5.81 8.61 6.57
CA CYS A 51 -7.19 8.32 6.94
C CYS A 51 -8.02 9.60 7.16
N VAL A 52 -7.47 10.59 7.87
CA VAL A 52 -8.14 11.88 8.11
C VAL A 52 -8.37 12.62 6.80
N ILE A 53 -7.36 12.72 5.94
CA ILE A 53 -7.49 13.37 4.63
C ILE A 53 -8.49 12.63 3.75
N LEU A 54 -8.43 11.29 3.71
CA LEU A 54 -9.39 10.47 2.97
C LEU A 54 -10.83 10.71 3.45
N TRP A 55 -11.02 10.85 4.77
CA TRP A 55 -12.32 11.15 5.36
C TRP A 55 -12.84 12.55 4.98
N ILE A 56 -11.97 13.56 5.01
CA ILE A 56 -12.28 14.94 4.60
C ILE A 56 -12.64 14.97 3.10
N GLU A 57 -11.79 14.35 2.27
CA GLU A 57 -11.91 14.32 0.81
C GLU A 57 -12.84 13.21 0.30
N ARG A 58 -13.58 12.51 1.16
CA ARG A 58 -14.41 11.35 0.79
C ARG A 58 -15.40 11.63 -0.34
N ARG A 59 -15.89 12.87 -0.40
CA ARG A 59 -16.80 13.35 -1.46
C ARG A 59 -16.07 13.50 -2.81
N ALA A 60 -14.83 13.97 -2.78
CA ALA A 60 -14.00 14.15 -3.97
C ALA A 60 -13.58 12.82 -4.61
N PHE A 61 -13.43 11.76 -3.80
CA PHE A 61 -13.13 10.40 -4.28
C PHE A 61 -14.36 9.61 -4.74
N LYS A 62 -15.57 10.12 -4.48
CA LYS A 62 -16.83 9.49 -4.88
C LYS A 62 -16.86 7.99 -4.53
N LEU A 63 -16.48 7.64 -3.30
CA LEU A 63 -16.29 6.24 -2.87
C LEU A 63 -17.51 5.33 -3.13
N LYS A 64 -18.73 5.90 -3.15
CA LYS A 64 -19.95 5.16 -3.52
C LYS A 64 -19.94 4.63 -4.95
N GLU A 65 -19.31 5.34 -5.89
CA GLU A 65 -19.14 4.88 -7.28
C GLU A 65 -18.11 3.75 -7.40
N LEU A 66 -17.35 3.48 -6.33
CA LEU A 66 -16.38 2.38 -6.26
C LEU A 66 -17.00 1.10 -5.69
N ALA A 67 -18.21 1.15 -5.11
CA ALA A 67 -18.88 -0.04 -4.56
C ALA A 67 -18.99 -1.21 -5.56
N PRO A 68 -19.31 -1.00 -6.86
CA PRO A 68 -19.36 -2.08 -7.84
C PRO A 68 -18.05 -2.85 -8.02
N TYR A 69 -16.89 -2.25 -7.67
CA TYR A 69 -15.60 -2.97 -7.69
C TYR A 69 -15.52 -4.07 -6.63
N PHE A 70 -16.24 -3.91 -5.52
CA PHE A 70 -16.17 -4.83 -4.38
C PHE A 70 -17.30 -5.85 -4.37
N THR A 71 -18.40 -5.61 -5.10
CA THR A 71 -19.62 -6.44 -5.04
C THR A 71 -19.90 -7.26 -6.31
N GLY A 72 -18.98 -7.26 -7.28
CA GLY A 72 -19.23 -7.81 -8.62
C GLY A 72 -19.14 -9.33 -8.78
N LEU A 73 -18.65 -10.08 -7.79
CA LEU A 73 -18.46 -11.53 -7.89
C LEU A 73 -19.46 -12.30 -7.02
N SER A 74 -19.96 -13.42 -7.53
CA SER A 74 -20.71 -14.38 -6.70
C SER A 74 -19.81 -14.90 -5.58
N LYS A 75 -20.39 -15.25 -4.42
CA LYS A 75 -19.63 -15.79 -3.27
C LYS A 75 -18.74 -16.98 -3.66
N TRP A 76 -19.27 -17.87 -4.51
CA TRP A 76 -18.57 -19.06 -4.99
C TRP A 76 -17.42 -18.74 -5.94
N THR A 77 -17.66 -17.88 -6.94
CA THR A 77 -16.61 -17.45 -7.88
C THR A 77 -15.50 -16.70 -7.15
N GLY A 78 -15.87 -15.81 -6.22
CA GLY A 78 -14.92 -15.10 -5.36
C GLY A 78 -14.08 -16.05 -4.51
N ALA A 79 -14.70 -17.04 -3.87
CA ALA A 79 -13.98 -18.05 -3.09
C ALA A 79 -13.01 -18.88 -3.95
N ARG A 80 -13.40 -19.28 -5.16
CA ARG A 80 -12.52 -20.00 -6.09
C ARG A 80 -11.32 -19.15 -6.52
N HIS A 81 -11.53 -17.88 -6.85
CA HIS A 81 -10.44 -16.98 -7.21
C HIS A 81 -9.49 -16.72 -6.02
N LEU A 82 -10.04 -16.55 -4.82
CA LEU A 82 -9.26 -16.41 -3.60
C LEU A 82 -8.41 -17.66 -3.33
N ALA A 83 -9.01 -18.86 -3.44
CA ALA A 83 -8.31 -20.12 -3.26
C ALA A 83 -7.20 -20.32 -4.30
N LEU A 84 -7.48 -20.04 -5.58
CA LEU A 84 -6.49 -20.11 -6.64
C LEU A 84 -5.33 -19.12 -6.41
N GLY A 85 -5.65 -17.86 -6.08
CA GLY A 85 -4.64 -16.86 -5.77
C GLY A 85 -3.77 -17.25 -4.57
N LEU A 86 -4.39 -17.79 -3.51
CA LEU A 86 -3.67 -18.29 -2.34
C LEU A 86 -2.75 -19.45 -2.72
N LEU A 87 -3.26 -20.46 -3.42
CA LEU A 87 -2.47 -21.63 -3.84
C LEU A 87 -1.32 -21.25 -4.76
N LEU A 88 -1.55 -20.33 -5.71
CA LEU A 88 -0.50 -19.82 -6.59
C LEU A 88 0.57 -19.07 -5.78
N SER A 89 0.16 -18.20 -4.85
CA SER A 89 1.10 -17.45 -4.01
C SER A 89 1.96 -18.37 -3.13
N LEU A 90 1.33 -19.35 -2.47
CA LEU A 90 2.02 -20.35 -1.65
C LEU A 90 2.93 -21.23 -2.51
N GLY A 91 2.48 -21.60 -3.71
CA GLY A 91 3.28 -22.36 -4.67
C GLY A 91 4.53 -21.60 -5.10
N CYS A 92 4.40 -20.32 -5.48
CA CYS A 92 5.54 -19.47 -5.83
C CYS A 92 6.50 -19.29 -4.65
N VAL A 93 6.00 -19.05 -3.44
CA VAL A 93 6.85 -18.95 -2.25
C VAL A 93 7.57 -20.27 -1.98
N ALA A 94 6.87 -21.41 -2.04
CA ALA A 94 7.46 -22.72 -1.84
C ALA A 94 8.54 -23.07 -2.88
N MET A 95 8.40 -22.59 -4.12
CA MET A 95 9.39 -22.77 -5.18
C MET A 95 10.60 -21.85 -5.01
N LEU A 96 10.40 -20.59 -4.59
CA LEU A 96 11.48 -19.60 -4.48
C LEU A 96 12.25 -19.71 -3.16
N LEU A 97 11.60 -20.10 -2.07
CA LEU A 97 12.21 -20.15 -0.74
C LEU A 97 13.47 -21.03 -0.69
N PRO A 98 13.51 -22.25 -1.27
CA PRO A 98 14.73 -23.06 -1.30
C PRO A 98 15.90 -22.40 -2.02
N LEU A 99 15.64 -21.61 -3.07
CA LEU A 99 16.68 -20.89 -3.81
C LEU A 99 17.28 -19.77 -2.95
N VAL A 100 16.43 -18.95 -2.33
CA VAL A 100 16.86 -17.85 -1.47
C VAL A 100 17.59 -18.36 -0.21
N VAL A 101 17.16 -19.50 0.34
CA VAL A 101 17.86 -20.16 1.45
C VAL A 101 19.21 -20.73 1.01
N ARG A 102 19.27 -21.37 -0.16
CA ARG A 102 20.52 -21.93 -0.72
C ARG A 102 21.56 -20.84 -0.95
N ASP A 103 21.13 -19.68 -1.45
CA ASP A 103 22.02 -18.54 -1.72
C ASP A 103 22.44 -17.79 -0.44
N GLY A 104 21.97 -18.24 0.72
CA GLY A 104 22.35 -17.70 2.04
C GLY A 104 21.70 -16.37 2.38
N GLU A 105 20.72 -15.91 1.61
CA GLU A 105 19.99 -14.68 1.93
C GLU A 105 18.99 -14.86 3.08
N LEU A 106 18.51 -16.10 3.28
CA LEU A 106 17.62 -16.48 4.37
C LEU A 106 18.14 -17.70 5.11
N TYR A 107 17.99 -17.68 6.45
CA TYR A 107 18.36 -18.78 7.33
C TYR A 107 17.14 -19.28 8.08
N TRP A 108 17.08 -20.60 8.28
CA TRP A 108 16.12 -21.20 9.19
C TRP A 108 16.50 -20.84 10.63
N ILE A 109 15.53 -20.31 11.38
CA ILE A 109 15.71 -19.97 12.79
C ILE A 109 14.79 -20.89 13.58
N ASP A 110 15.39 -21.71 14.45
CA ASP A 110 14.62 -22.51 15.39
C ASP A 110 13.87 -21.62 16.36
N ARG A 111 12.57 -21.90 16.50
CA ARG A 111 11.67 -21.17 17.39
C ARG A 111 11.05 -22.15 18.38
N PRO A 112 10.77 -21.70 19.62
CA PRO A 112 10.11 -22.54 20.60
C PRO A 112 8.77 -23.08 20.11
N ASP A 113 8.38 -24.23 20.63
CA ASP A 113 7.08 -24.83 20.38
C ASP A 113 5.94 -23.85 20.70
N GLY A 114 4.97 -23.76 19.78
CA GLY A 114 3.84 -22.84 19.90
C GLY A 114 4.14 -21.37 19.52
N PHE A 115 5.35 -21.02 19.08
CA PHE A 115 5.62 -19.70 18.52
C PHE A 115 4.73 -19.42 17.30
N TYR A 116 4.68 -20.36 16.35
CA TYR A 116 3.94 -20.19 15.11
C TYR A 116 2.42 -20.21 15.32
N THR A 117 1.90 -21.01 16.27
CA THR A 117 0.46 -21.08 16.54
C THR A 117 -0.10 -19.74 17.05
N LYS A 118 0.70 -18.98 17.80
CA LYS A 118 0.35 -17.62 18.24
C LYS A 118 0.58 -16.58 17.15
N ARG A 119 1.67 -16.70 16.39
CA ARG A 119 2.11 -15.66 15.45
C ARG A 119 1.38 -15.69 14.11
N VAL A 120 1.06 -16.88 13.59
CA VAL A 120 0.41 -17.03 12.28
C VAL A 120 -0.95 -16.31 12.22
N PRO A 121 -1.87 -16.46 13.21
CA PRO A 121 -3.14 -15.73 13.20
C PRO A 121 -2.96 -14.20 13.15
N GLU A 122 -2.03 -13.66 13.94
CA GLU A 122 -1.74 -12.22 13.95
C GLU A 122 -1.27 -11.71 12.57
N VAL A 123 -0.39 -12.48 11.93
CA VAL A 123 0.15 -12.15 10.60
C VAL A 123 -0.94 -12.26 9.54
N ILE A 124 -1.78 -13.29 9.58
CA ILE A 124 -2.90 -13.46 8.63
C ILE A 124 -3.88 -12.30 8.75
N ILE A 125 -4.29 -11.92 9.97
CA ILE A 125 -5.20 -10.79 10.18
C ILE A 125 -4.57 -9.50 9.64
N GLY A 126 -3.29 -9.26 9.95
CA GLY A 126 -2.56 -8.11 9.44
C GLY A 126 -2.50 -8.08 7.90
N ALA A 127 -2.18 -9.21 7.27
CA ALA A 127 -2.08 -9.33 5.82
C ALA A 127 -3.44 -9.15 5.13
N VAL A 128 -4.53 -9.70 5.69
CA VAL A 128 -5.88 -9.51 5.17
C VAL A 128 -6.29 -8.04 5.25
N LEU A 129 -6.10 -7.40 6.40
CA LEU A 129 -6.44 -5.98 6.56
C LEU A 129 -5.62 -5.09 5.62
N LEU A 130 -4.31 -5.35 5.52
CA LEU A 130 -3.43 -4.60 4.63
C LEU A 130 -3.81 -4.79 3.16
N SER A 131 -4.06 -6.03 2.71
CA SER A 131 -4.45 -6.29 1.32
C SER A 131 -5.75 -5.59 0.91
N VAL A 132 -6.74 -5.49 1.83
CA VAL A 132 -7.98 -4.73 1.58
C VAL A 132 -7.69 -3.24 1.44
N ILE A 133 -6.85 -2.68 2.31
CA ILE A 133 -6.45 -1.26 2.25
C ILE A 133 -5.68 -0.97 0.96
N GLU A 134 -4.73 -1.82 0.59
CA GLU A 134 -3.91 -1.68 -0.60
C GLU A 134 -4.75 -1.79 -1.87
N GLU A 135 -5.66 -2.77 -1.96
CA GLU A 135 -6.56 -2.91 -3.10
C GLU A 135 -7.47 -1.67 -3.23
N MET A 136 -8.00 -1.16 -2.11
CA MET A 136 -8.80 0.07 -2.13
C MET A 136 -7.97 1.29 -2.57
N LEU A 137 -6.77 1.47 -2.03
CA LEU A 137 -5.93 2.64 -2.29
C LEU A 137 -5.36 2.61 -3.72
N PHE A 138 -4.65 1.55 -4.08
CA PHE A 138 -3.97 1.48 -5.38
C PHE A 138 -4.96 1.24 -6.51
N ARG A 139 -5.93 0.33 -6.36
CA ARG A 139 -6.83 -0.01 -7.47
C ARG A 139 -8.04 0.91 -7.52
N ALA A 140 -8.83 0.92 -6.45
CA ALA A 140 -10.10 1.64 -6.50
C ALA A 140 -9.92 3.16 -6.50
N ILE A 141 -8.92 3.69 -5.79
CA ILE A 141 -8.68 5.14 -5.72
C ILE A 141 -7.66 5.58 -6.77
N ILE A 142 -6.41 5.11 -6.74
CA ILE A 142 -5.36 5.67 -7.60
C ILE A 142 -5.58 5.28 -9.07
N PHE A 143 -5.65 3.99 -9.36
CA PHE A 143 -5.78 3.50 -10.73
C PHE A 143 -7.07 3.95 -11.39
N VAL A 144 -8.24 3.65 -10.81
CA VAL A 144 -9.54 3.96 -11.46
C VAL A 144 -9.67 5.45 -11.75
N GLN A 145 -9.31 6.29 -10.78
CA GLN A 145 -9.46 7.73 -10.92
C GLN A 145 -8.48 8.31 -11.94
N THR A 146 -7.25 7.78 -11.99
CA THR A 146 -6.26 8.18 -13.00
C THR A 146 -6.67 7.69 -14.39
N ALA A 147 -7.09 6.43 -14.51
CA ALA A 147 -7.52 5.82 -15.76
C ALA A 147 -8.75 6.51 -16.37
N ARG A 148 -9.67 7.03 -15.55
CA ARG A 148 -10.81 7.85 -16.01
C ARG A 148 -10.38 9.14 -16.70
N LYS A 149 -9.18 9.65 -16.42
CA LYS A 149 -8.68 10.92 -16.96
C LYS A 149 -7.73 10.76 -18.13
N VAL A 150 -6.78 9.84 -18.01
CA VAL A 150 -5.66 9.70 -18.98
C VAL A 150 -5.71 8.37 -19.74
N GLY A 151 -6.74 7.55 -19.50
CA GLY A 151 -6.88 6.23 -20.11
C GLY A 151 -6.27 5.10 -19.30
N VAL A 152 -6.71 3.88 -19.60
CA VAL A 152 -6.40 2.66 -18.82
C VAL A 152 -4.90 2.36 -18.76
N TRP A 153 -4.20 2.47 -19.89
CA TRP A 153 -2.75 2.19 -19.95
C TRP A 153 -1.94 3.16 -19.11
N LEU A 154 -2.12 4.47 -19.30
CA LEU A 154 -1.40 5.48 -18.51
C LEU A 154 -1.80 5.45 -17.04
N GLY A 155 -3.08 5.18 -16.74
CA GLY A 155 -3.53 4.94 -15.37
C GLY A 155 -2.87 3.73 -14.72
N ALA A 156 -2.69 2.64 -15.46
CA ALA A 156 -1.98 1.44 -15.00
C ALA A 156 -0.52 1.79 -14.69
N VAL A 157 0.20 2.37 -15.66
CA VAL A 157 1.60 2.75 -15.49
C VAL A 157 1.79 3.65 -14.27
N PHE A 158 0.98 4.71 -14.15
CA PHE A 158 1.07 5.62 -13.01
C PHE A 158 0.80 4.92 -11.68
N SER A 159 -0.26 4.13 -11.59
CA SER A 159 -0.60 3.41 -10.36
C SER A 159 0.46 2.38 -9.98
N SER A 160 1.04 1.69 -10.97
CA SER A 160 2.06 0.67 -10.75
C SER A 160 3.41 1.27 -10.36
N VAL A 161 3.79 2.41 -10.95
CA VAL A 161 4.98 3.18 -10.51
C VAL A 161 4.78 3.65 -9.08
N PHE A 162 3.61 4.21 -8.77
CA PHE A 162 3.30 4.66 -7.43
C PHE A 162 3.36 3.51 -6.42
N TYR A 163 2.72 2.37 -6.73
CA TYR A 163 2.78 1.14 -5.93
C TYR A 163 4.21 0.69 -5.66
N ALA A 164 5.06 0.64 -6.69
CA ALA A 164 6.45 0.23 -6.55
C ALA A 164 7.24 1.21 -5.65
N VAL A 165 7.15 2.51 -5.90
CA VAL A 165 7.91 3.53 -5.15
C VAL A 165 7.57 3.48 -3.67
N VAL A 166 6.27 3.44 -3.30
CA VAL A 166 5.88 3.47 -1.88
C VAL A 166 6.35 2.24 -1.09
N HIS A 167 6.50 1.08 -1.74
CA HIS A 167 7.03 -0.11 -1.09
C HIS A 167 8.53 0.00 -0.80
N PHE A 168 9.25 0.80 -1.58
CA PHE A 168 10.66 1.10 -1.33
C PHE A 168 10.88 2.27 -0.38
N LEU A 169 9.84 3.02 -0.01
CA LEU A 169 9.84 3.96 1.12
C LEU A 169 9.79 3.23 2.47
N SER A 170 10.67 2.26 2.64
CA SER A 170 10.73 1.42 3.83
C SER A 170 11.36 2.17 5.01
N PRO A 171 10.89 1.93 6.25
CA PRO A 171 11.36 2.68 7.41
C PRO A 171 12.86 2.47 7.69
N VAL A 172 13.56 3.54 8.06
CA VAL A 172 14.98 3.50 8.41
C VAL A 172 15.12 3.06 9.87
N LYS A 173 15.20 1.74 10.10
CA LYS A 173 15.24 1.15 11.45
C LYS A 173 16.45 1.58 12.28
N THR A 174 17.55 1.98 11.63
CA THR A 174 18.78 2.44 12.27
C THR A 174 18.75 3.92 12.65
N TRP A 175 17.72 4.67 12.22
CA TRP A 175 17.60 6.08 12.53
C TRP A 175 17.37 6.29 14.02
N GLN A 176 18.19 7.15 14.63
CA GLN A 176 18.07 7.54 16.03
C GLN A 176 17.45 8.92 16.13
N TYR A 177 16.54 9.07 17.07
CA TYR A 177 15.89 10.35 17.34
C TYR A 177 16.90 11.33 17.95
N THR A 178 17.03 12.51 17.37
CA THR A 178 18.05 13.53 17.71
C THR A 178 17.55 14.59 18.70
N GLY A 179 16.35 14.41 19.27
CA GLY A 179 15.69 15.38 20.15
C GLY A 179 14.65 16.24 19.40
N PHE A 180 13.83 16.98 20.14
CA PHE A 180 12.77 17.79 19.55
C PHE A 180 13.29 18.93 18.68
N SER A 181 12.97 18.87 17.39
CA SER A 181 13.01 19.99 16.47
C SER A 181 11.95 19.78 15.39
N VAL A 182 11.38 20.88 14.90
CA VAL A 182 10.37 20.86 13.82
C VAL A 182 10.91 20.20 12.55
N GLY A 183 12.23 20.28 12.32
CA GLY A 183 12.90 19.70 11.16
C GLY A 183 13.06 18.18 11.20
N VAL A 184 12.98 17.54 12.37
CA VAL A 184 13.36 16.12 12.54
C VAL A 184 12.49 15.16 11.71
N GLY A 185 11.21 15.49 11.53
CA GLY A 185 10.35 14.71 10.64
C GLY A 185 10.79 14.78 9.17
N PHE A 186 11.27 15.95 8.72
CA PHE A 186 11.80 16.13 7.38
C PHE A 186 13.18 15.46 7.20
N ASP A 187 14.04 15.53 8.22
CA ASP A 187 15.32 14.82 8.21
C ASP A 187 15.11 13.31 8.08
N TYR A 188 14.15 12.77 8.84
CA TYR A 188 13.75 11.36 8.73
C TYR A 188 13.18 11.04 7.34
N LEU A 189 12.29 11.89 6.80
CA LEU A 189 11.75 11.69 5.46
C LEU A 189 12.86 11.68 4.39
N ALA A 190 13.84 12.58 4.49
CA ALA A 190 14.97 12.62 3.57
C ALA A 190 15.76 11.30 3.59
N LYS A 191 15.95 10.72 4.78
CA LYS A 191 16.61 9.43 4.96
C LYS A 191 15.79 8.26 4.40
N VAL A 192 14.46 8.33 4.48
CA VAL A 192 13.58 7.35 3.82
C VAL A 192 13.70 7.47 2.29
N LEU A 193 13.72 8.69 1.75
CA LEU A 193 13.85 8.94 0.31
C LEU A 193 15.22 8.53 -0.25
N GLU A 194 16.29 8.62 0.55
CA GLU A 194 17.64 8.18 0.17
C GLU A 194 17.68 6.70 -0.24
N ARG A 195 16.76 5.86 0.26
CA ARG A 195 16.67 4.45 -0.13
C ARG A 195 16.27 4.23 -1.58
N LEU A 196 15.53 5.16 -2.18
CA LEU A 196 15.13 5.07 -3.59
C LEU A 196 16.31 5.15 -4.54
N ILE A 197 17.41 5.78 -4.12
CA ILE A 197 18.62 5.96 -4.93
C ILE A 197 19.76 5.01 -4.53
N MET A 198 19.53 4.11 -3.57
CA MET A 198 20.54 3.12 -3.17
C MET A 198 20.83 2.13 -4.31
N PRO A 199 22.11 1.76 -4.54
CA PRO A 199 22.46 0.71 -5.49
C PRO A 199 21.73 -0.60 -5.15
N GLY A 200 21.16 -1.25 -6.16
CA GLY A 200 20.40 -2.51 -5.99
C GLY A 200 18.90 -2.33 -5.71
N THR A 201 18.40 -1.11 -5.50
CA THR A 201 16.96 -0.84 -5.33
C THR A 201 16.16 -1.01 -6.64
N LEU A 202 16.76 -0.64 -7.78
CA LEU A 202 16.08 -0.58 -9.08
C LEU A 202 15.46 -1.92 -9.55
N PRO A 203 16.16 -3.07 -9.48
CA PRO A 203 15.56 -4.36 -9.88
C PRO A 203 14.29 -4.69 -9.10
N GLY A 204 14.30 -4.43 -7.78
CA GLY A 204 13.13 -4.67 -6.94
C GLY A 204 11.98 -3.69 -7.22
N VAL A 205 12.29 -2.40 -7.46
CA VAL A 205 11.28 -1.41 -7.90
C VAL A 205 10.65 -1.85 -9.21
N PHE A 206 11.46 -2.30 -10.17
CA PHE A 206 10.97 -2.80 -11.46
C PHE A 206 10.11 -4.06 -11.31
N GLY A 207 10.51 -5.00 -10.44
CA GLY A 207 9.73 -6.20 -10.12
C GLY A 207 8.35 -5.85 -9.57
N LEU A 208 8.28 -4.94 -8.58
CA LEU A 208 7.00 -4.48 -8.04
C LEU A 208 6.17 -3.68 -9.06
N PHE A 209 6.82 -2.90 -9.93
CA PHE A 209 6.14 -2.20 -11.02
C PHE A 209 5.46 -3.20 -11.97
N MET A 210 6.15 -4.27 -12.37
CA MET A 210 5.59 -5.34 -13.21
C MET A 210 4.41 -6.04 -12.53
N ILE A 211 4.54 -6.41 -11.25
CA ILE A 211 3.42 -6.98 -10.47
C ILE A 211 2.24 -6.01 -10.43
N GLY A 212 2.50 -4.74 -10.16
CA GLY A 212 1.50 -3.68 -10.16
C GLY A 212 0.77 -3.58 -11.50
N MET A 213 1.47 -3.74 -12.63
CA MET A 213 0.89 -3.71 -13.97
C MET A 213 -0.04 -4.91 -14.19
N VAL A 214 0.41 -6.13 -13.88
CA VAL A 214 -0.39 -7.35 -14.01
C VAL A 214 -1.70 -7.23 -13.23
N LEU A 215 -1.61 -6.80 -11.97
CA LEU A 215 -2.76 -6.63 -11.09
C LEU A 215 -3.74 -5.55 -11.64
N CYS A 216 -3.29 -4.56 -12.44
CA CYS A 216 -4.17 -3.57 -13.07
C CYS A 216 -5.06 -4.20 -14.13
N PHE A 217 -4.53 -5.16 -14.89
CA PHE A 217 -5.23 -5.75 -16.02
C PHE A 217 -6.11 -6.93 -15.64
N ASP A 218 -5.73 -7.70 -14.62
CA ASP A 218 -6.46 -8.91 -14.19
C ASP A 218 -7.91 -8.61 -13.76
N ARG A 219 -8.09 -7.66 -12.83
CA ARG A 219 -9.44 -7.29 -12.32
C ARG A 219 -10.06 -6.10 -13.03
N ASN A 220 -9.26 -5.07 -13.35
CA ASN A 220 -9.83 -3.80 -13.81
C ASN A 220 -9.98 -3.70 -15.33
N GLY A 221 -9.29 -4.53 -16.12
CA GLY A 221 -9.54 -4.66 -17.56
C GLY A 221 -10.99 -5.08 -17.84
N ALA A 222 -11.52 -6.00 -17.03
CA ALA A 222 -12.91 -6.43 -17.09
C ALA A 222 -13.87 -5.32 -16.63
N VAL A 223 -13.63 -4.68 -15.48
CA VAL A 223 -14.54 -3.64 -14.95
C VAL A 223 -14.55 -2.37 -15.81
N PHE A 224 -13.40 -1.95 -16.39
CA PHE A 224 -13.38 -0.83 -17.33
C PHE A 224 -14.09 -1.15 -18.64
N ARG A 225 -13.97 -2.39 -19.17
CA ARG A 225 -14.79 -2.87 -20.30
C ARG A 225 -16.28 -2.76 -19.98
N PHE A 226 -16.71 -3.28 -18.83
CA PHE A 226 -18.11 -3.19 -18.37
C PHE A 226 -18.61 -1.75 -18.18
N SER A 227 -17.76 -0.82 -17.69
CA SER A 227 -18.15 0.58 -17.53
C SER A 227 -18.23 1.33 -18.85
N LYS A 228 -17.34 1.05 -19.82
CA LYS A 228 -17.41 1.60 -21.17
C LYS A 228 -18.68 1.12 -21.88
N GLU A 229 -19.01 -0.16 -21.77
CA GLU A 229 -20.24 -0.72 -22.35
C GLU A 229 -21.50 -0.15 -21.70
N ARG A 230 -21.54 0.05 -20.37
CA ARG A 230 -22.67 0.75 -19.72
C ARG A 230 -22.77 2.22 -20.12
N LEU A 231 -21.65 2.93 -20.28
CA LEU A 231 -21.66 4.31 -20.76
C LEU A 231 -22.17 4.37 -22.22
N TYR A 232 -21.77 3.42 -23.05
CA TYR A 232 -22.23 3.29 -24.44
C TYR A 232 -23.73 3.00 -24.52
N ILE A 233 -24.24 2.05 -23.73
CA ILE A 233 -25.67 1.68 -23.69
C ILE A 233 -26.52 2.82 -23.12
N SER A 234 -26.00 3.58 -22.16
CA SER A 234 -26.69 4.76 -21.60
C SER A 234 -26.80 5.92 -22.59
N LEU A 235 -25.84 6.07 -23.51
CA LEU A 235 -25.84 7.15 -24.51
C LEU A 235 -26.64 6.80 -25.77
N HIS A 236 -26.94 5.52 -26.01
CA HIS A 236 -27.76 5.04 -27.14
C HIS A 236 -29.18 4.62 -26.77
N ARG A 237 -29.59 4.75 -25.50
CA ARG A 237 -31.00 4.61 -25.08
C ARG A 237 -31.74 5.94 -24.98
N THR A 238 -31.07 7.06 -25.23
CA THR A 238 -31.64 8.42 -25.19
C THR A 238 -31.74 9.08 -26.57
N SER A 239 -31.62 8.29 -27.64
CA SER A 239 -31.89 8.68 -29.04
C SER A 239 -32.99 7.80 -29.59
#